data_AF-A0A9R0RN76-F1
#
_entry.id   AF-A0A9R0RN76-F1
#
_cell.length_a   1.000
_cell.length_b   1.000
_cell.length_c   1.000
_cell.angle_alpha   90.00
_cell.angle_beta   90.00
_cell.angle_gamma   90.00
#
_symmetry.space_group_name_H-M   'P 1'
#
loop_
_entity.id
_entity.type
_entity.pdbx_description
1 polymer ?
#
loop_
_entity_poly.entity_id
_entity_poly.type
_entity_poly.pdbx_seq_one_letter_code
_entity_poly.pdbx_strand_id
1 'polypeptide(L)' 'MAGHRQSLAAASLKLPALLLLWIFSLNWGHAVAHFDPANMTELQKHVSFFDRNKDGFITPVETIQGDCAYPTN' A
#
# COMPACT_ATOMS: atom_id res chain seq x y z
N MET A 1 29.02 3.29 -46.06
CA MET A 1 29.14 2.60 -44.75
C MET A 1 28.96 3.62 -43.65
N ALA A 2 27.73 3.81 -43.16
CA ALA A 2 27.44 4.69 -42.03
C ALA A 2 27.24 3.81 -40.80
N GLY A 3 28.22 3.81 -39.89
CA GLY A 3 28.17 3.04 -38.66
C GLY A 3 27.10 3.59 -37.73
N HIS A 4 26.04 2.81 -37.52
CA HIS A 4 25.05 3.03 -36.47
C HIS A 4 25.72 2.75 -35.13
N ARG A 5 26.31 3.78 -34.52
CA ARG A 5 26.84 3.71 -33.16
C ARG A 5 25.65 3.73 -32.20
N GLN A 6 25.10 2.55 -31.94
CA GLN A 6 24.17 2.36 -30.83
C GLN A 6 24.92 2.73 -29.55
N SER A 7 24.57 3.89 -29.01
CA SER A 7 25.09 4.37 -27.73
C SER A 7 24.73 3.34 -26.66
N LEU A 8 25.73 2.57 -26.23
CA LEU A 8 25.65 1.56 -25.16
C LEU A 8 25.20 2.18 -23.81
N ALA A 9 25.18 3.51 -23.70
CA ALA A 9 24.76 4.23 -22.50
C ALA A 9 23.24 4.18 -22.23
N ALA A 10 22.40 3.90 -23.23
CA ALA A 10 20.94 3.91 -23.06
C ALA A 10 20.35 2.55 -22.62
N ALA A 11 21.16 1.47 -22.63
CA ALA A 11 20.69 0.11 -22.34
C ALA A 11 20.90 -0.33 -20.88
N SER A 12 21.81 0.34 -20.15
CA SER A 12 22.23 -0.05 -18.79
C SER A 12 21.20 0.27 -17.69
N LEU A 13 20.28 1.21 -17.93
CA LEU A 13 19.27 1.61 -16.94
C LEU A 13 17.97 0.77 -16.99
N LYS A 14 17.77 -0.03 -18.04
CA LYS A 14 16.50 -0.77 -18.26
C LYS A 14 16.27 -1.87 -17.25
N LEU A 15 17.30 -2.65 -16.93
CA LEU A 15 17.21 -3.75 -15.98
C LEU A 15 16.89 -3.28 -14.54
N PRO A 16 17.59 -2.28 -13.97
CA PRO A 16 17.23 -1.77 -12.64
C PRO A 16 15.87 -1.06 -12.63
N ALA A 17 15.47 -0.36 -13.70
CA ALA A 17 14.15 0.25 -13.79
C ALA A 17 13.01 -0.79 -13.85
N LEU A 18 13.20 -1.89 -14.59
CA LEU A 18 12.25 -3.01 -14.63
C LEU A 18 12.17 -3.73 -13.28
N LEU A 19 13.31 -3.90 -12.58
CA LEU A 19 13.34 -4.48 -11.24
C LEU A 19 12.59 -3.59 -10.23
N LEU A 20 12.81 -2.27 -10.26
CA LEU A 20 12.08 -1.33 -9.42
C LEU A 20 10.59 -1.30 -9.72
N LEU A 21 10.21 -1.32 -11.01
CA LEU A 21 8.81 -1.42 -11.43
C LEU A 21 8.19 -2.74 -10.96
N TRP A 22 8.92 -3.85 -11.02
CA TRP A 22 8.46 -5.16 -10.56
C TRP A 22 8.28 -5.21 -9.04
N ILE A 23 9.24 -4.68 -8.28
CA ILE A 23 9.14 -4.55 -6.82
C ILE A 23 7.95 -3.66 -6.44
N PHE A 24 7.78 -2.53 -7.13
CA PHE A 24 6.66 -1.61 -6.90
C PHE A 24 5.31 -2.26 -7.26
N SER A 25 5.26 -3.05 -8.34
CA SER A 25 4.05 -3.79 -8.76
C SER A 25 3.67 -4.91 -7.80
N LEU A 26 4.65 -5.57 -7.17
CA LEU A 26 4.40 -6.60 -6.14
C LEU A 26 3.98 -5.99 -4.80
N ASN A 27 4.45 -4.78 -4.48
CA ASN A 27 4.07 -4.05 -3.27
C ASN A 27 2.72 -3.31 -3.43
N TRP A 28 2.19 -3.21 -4.65
CA TRP A 28 0.84 -2.69 -4.92
C TRP A 28 -0.28 -3.65 -4.45
N GLY A 29 0.06 -4.86 -4.02
CA GLY A 29 -0.84 -5.64 -3.19
C GLY A 29 -1.08 -4.84 -1.91
N HIS A 30 -2.23 -4.16 -1.84
CA HIS A 30 -2.73 -3.53 -0.62
C HIS A 30 -2.35 -4.44 0.53
N ALA A 31 -1.55 -3.93 1.47
CA ALA A 31 -1.37 -4.58 2.75
C ALA A 31 -2.73 -4.50 3.46
N VAL A 32 -3.69 -5.28 2.95
CA VAL A 32 -4.94 -5.62 3.61
C VAL A 32 -4.43 -6.37 4.81
N ALA A 33 -4.29 -5.64 5.91
CA ALA A 33 -3.92 -6.24 7.15
C ALA A 33 -5.13 -7.09 7.54
N HIS A 34 -5.07 -8.36 7.15
CA HIS A 34 -6.06 -9.36 7.54
C HIS A 34 -5.81 -9.65 9.01
N PHE A 35 -6.35 -8.77 9.84
CA PHE A 35 -6.28 -8.88 11.28
C PHE A 35 -7.30 -9.92 11.71
N ASP A 36 -6.83 -11.08 12.18
CA ASP A 36 -7.69 -12.00 12.92
C ASP A 36 -8.11 -11.31 14.23
N PRO A 37 -9.41 -10.97 14.43
CA PRO A 37 -9.87 -10.23 15.60
C PRO A 37 -9.48 -10.87 16.94
N ALA A 38 -9.27 -12.18 16.95
CA ALA A 38 -8.88 -12.93 18.15
C ALA A 38 -7.42 -12.72 18.56
N ASN A 39 -6.55 -12.26 17.65
CA ASN A 39 -5.09 -12.21 17.85
C ASN A 39 -4.49 -10.82 17.63
N MET A 40 -5.33 -9.77 17.65
CA MET A 40 -4.90 -8.38 17.49
C MET A 40 -4.28 -7.83 18.75
N THR A 41 -3.19 -7.06 18.59
CA THR A 41 -2.70 -6.20 19.66
C THR A 41 -3.67 -5.05 19.93
N GLU A 42 -3.61 -4.44 21.11
CA GLU A 42 -4.48 -3.30 21.45
C GLU A 42 -4.34 -2.13 20.47
N LEU A 43 -3.13 -1.88 19.95
CA LEU A 43 -2.88 -0.86 18.92
C LEU A 43 -3.56 -1.23 17.60
N GLN A 44 -3.50 -2.50 17.21
CA GLN A 44 -4.19 -2.97 16.00
C GLN A 44 -5.70 -2.87 16.16
N LYS A 45 -6.25 -3.22 17.34
CA LYS A 45 -7.68 -3.06 17.63
C LYS A 45 -8.13 -1.61 17.48
N HIS A 46 -7.36 -0.67 18.04
CA HIS A 46 -7.65 0.76 17.94
C HIS A 46 -7.65 1.26 16.49
N VAL A 47 -6.62 0.91 15.70
CA VAL A 47 -6.57 1.29 14.27
C VAL A 47 -7.70 0.65 13.48
N SER A 48 -8.03 -0.61 13.77
CA SER A 48 -9.08 -1.36 13.08
C SER A 48 -10.50 -0.90 13.39
N PHE A 49 -10.70 -0.08 14.44
CA PHE A 49 -11.99 0.52 14.73
C PHE A 49 -12.38 1.53 13.64
N PHE A 50 -11.41 2.29 13.15
CA PHE A 50 -11.62 3.30 12.12
C PHE A 50 -11.65 2.70 10.71
N ASP A 51 -10.85 1.68 10.45
CA ASP A 51 -10.90 0.93 9.19
C ASP A 51 -12.11 -0.02 9.18
N ARG A 52 -13.25 0.51 8.73
CA ARG A 52 -14.54 -0.17 8.78
C ARG A 52 -14.72 -1.15 7.63
N ASN A 53 -14.14 -0.87 6.46
CA ASN A 53 -14.22 -1.75 5.30
C ASN A 53 -13.12 -2.84 5.30
N LYS A 54 -12.13 -2.74 6.21
CA LYS A 54 -11.01 -3.67 6.41
C LYS A 54 -10.06 -3.75 5.22
N ASP A 55 -9.92 -2.68 4.45
CA ASP A 55 -9.01 -2.60 3.32
C ASP A 55 -7.57 -2.17 3.72
N GLY A 56 -7.38 -1.78 4.98
CA GLY A 56 -6.10 -1.33 5.54
C GLY A 56 -5.87 0.18 5.43
N PHE A 57 -6.81 0.95 4.88
CA PHE A 57 -6.76 2.40 4.79
C PHE A 57 -7.85 3.04 5.64
N ILE A 58 -7.48 4.09 6.38
CA ILE A 58 -8.45 4.91 7.10
C ILE A 58 -8.69 6.15 6.25
N THR A 59 -9.85 6.23 5.60
CA THR A 59 -10.26 7.43 4.88
C THR A 59 -10.90 8.46 5.82
N PRO A 60 -10.90 9.77 5.48
CA PRO A 60 -11.56 10.79 6.30
C PRO A 60 -13.04 10.49 6.57
N VAL A 61 -13.72 9.88 5.59
CA VAL A 61 -15.13 9.47 5.69
C VAL A 61 -15.30 8.36 6.72
N GLU A 62 -14.35 7.44 6.81
CA GLU A 62 -14.34 6.38 7.82
C GLU A 62 -13.97 6.89 9.20
N THR A 63 -13.03 7.84 9.29
CA THR A 63 -12.70 8.53 10.55
C THR A 63 -13.93 9.19 11.17
N ILE A 64 -14.67 9.99 10.39
CA ILE A 64 -15.89 10.67 10.87
C ILE A 64 -16.96 9.68 11.31
N GLN A 65 -17.07 8.54 10.61
CA GLN A 65 -18.02 7.50 10.97
C GLN A 65 -17.62 6.74 12.23
N GLY A 66 -16.32 6.53 12.45
CA GLY A 66 -15.80 6.03 13.72
C GLY A 66 -16.17 6.96 14.87
N ASP A 67 -15.96 8.27 14.69
CA ASP A 67 -16.28 9.30 15.68
C ASP A 67 -17.78 9.37 15.99
N CYS A 68 -18.66 9.26 15.00
CA CYS A 68 -20.12 9.27 15.24
C CYS A 68 -20.66 7.95 15.80
N ALA A 69 -19.91 6.86 15.70
CA ALA A 69 -20.25 5.56 16.29
C ALA A 69 -19.80 5.43 17.76
N TYR A 70 -19.01 6.37 18.28
CA TYR A 70 -18.77 6.44 19.72
C TYR A 70 -20.10 6.75 20.44
N PRO A 71 -20.55 5.89 21.37
CA PRO A 71 -21.74 6.17 22.14
C PRO A 71 -21.52 7.45 22.95
N THR A 72 -22.25 8.49 22.62
CA THR A 72 -22.38 9.69 23.44
C THR A 72 -23.14 9.27 24.70
N ASN A 73 -22.41 9.06 25.79
CA ASN A 73 -22.99 9.08 27.15
C ASN A 73 -23.21 10.52 27.58
#